data_AF-A0A433P5U2-F1
#
_entry.id   AF-A0A433P5U2-F1
#
_cell.length_a   1.000
_cell.length_b   1.000
_cell.length_c   1.000
_cell.angle_alpha   90.00
_cell.angle_beta   90.00
_cell.angle_gamma   90.00
#
_symmetry.space_group_name_H-M   'P 1'
#
loop_
_entity.id
_entity.type
_entity.pdbx_description
1 polymer ?
#
loop_
_entity_poly.entity_id
_entity_poly.type
_entity_poly.pdbx_seq_one_letter_code
_entity_poly.pdbx_strand_id
1 'polypeptide(L)' 'MGFKVIRTNTPKIEDLAQSALEQIITKRYYNNISNNVKTILLLGIAFEGKKSFVVSDIVKRD' A
#
# COMPACT_ATOMS: atom_id res chain seq x y z
N MET A 1 -15.05 33.12 -21.51
CA MET A 1 -15.65 32.06 -20.65
C MET A 1 -14.50 31.26 -20.04
N GLY A 2 -14.31 31.32 -18.72
CA GLY A 2 -13.25 30.59 -18.03
C GLY A 2 -13.78 29.24 -17.55
N PHE A 3 -13.15 28.15 -17.98
CA PHE A 3 -13.48 26.81 -17.47
C PHE A 3 -12.90 26.65 -16.07
N LYS A 4 -13.77 26.32 -15.10
CA LYS A 4 -13.36 25.97 -13.74
C LYS A 4 -12.82 24.54 -13.75
N VAL A 5 -11.50 24.39 -13.71
CA VAL A 5 -10.85 23.08 -13.57
C VAL A 5 -11.20 22.54 -12.18
N ILE A 6 -12.08 21.54 -12.14
CA ILE A 6 -12.40 20.82 -10.90
C ILE A 6 -11.19 19.91 -10.62
N ARG A 7 -10.31 20.32 -9.72
CA ARG A 7 -9.29 19.43 -9.17
C ARG A 7 -10.01 18.42 -8.28
N THR A 8 -10.28 17.24 -8.81
CA THR A 8 -10.63 16.08 -7.98
C THR A 8 -9.42 15.76 -7.11
N ASN A 9 -9.45 16.23 -5.87
CA ASN A 9 -8.44 15.98 -4.84
C ASN A 9 -8.48 14.53 -4.32
N THR A 10 -9.13 13.61 -5.03
CA THR A 10 -9.16 12.21 -4.65
C THR A 10 -7.82 11.58 -5.02
N PRO A 11 -7.02 11.11 -4.05
CA PRO A 11 -5.80 10.37 -4.35
C PRO A 11 -6.15 9.13 -5.18
N LYS A 12 -5.26 8.74 -6.09
CA LYS A 12 -5.53 7.59 -6.95
C LYS A 12 -5.52 6.31 -6.10
N ILE A 13 -6.26 5.30 -6.53
CA ILE A 13 -6.33 4.01 -5.83
C ILE A 13 -4.94 3.36 -5.67
N GLU A 14 -4.04 3.61 -6.63
CA GLU A 14 -2.64 3.19 -6.58
C GLU A 14 -1.88 3.85 -5.42
N ASP A 15 -2.04 5.16 -5.24
CA ASP A 15 -1.40 5.91 -4.16
C ASP A 15 -1.89 5.43 -2.78
N LEU A 16 -3.17 5.06 -2.68
CA LEU A 16 -3.77 4.50 -1.48
C LEU A 16 -3.22 3.10 -1.15
N ALA A 17 -3.07 2.24 -2.15
CA ALA A 17 -2.50 0.91 -1.98
C ALA A 17 -1.01 0.99 -1.57
N GLN A 18 -0.27 1.92 -2.18
CA GLN A 18 1.12 2.21 -1.81
C GLN A 18 1.23 2.71 -0.37
N SER A 19 0.39 3.66 0.04
CA SER A 19 0.37 4.16 1.42
C SER A 19 0.02 3.06 2.42
N ALA A 20 -0.89 2.14 2.08
CA ALA A 20 -1.21 0.99 2.93
C ALA A 20 0.02 0.08 3.13
N LEU A 21 0.79 -0.18 2.06
CA LEU A 21 2.03 -0.95 2.15
C LEU A 21 3.08 -0.26 3.04
N GLU A 22 3.27 1.05 2.86
CA GLU A 22 4.22 1.86 3.65
C GLU A 22 3.87 1.90 5.14
N GLN A 23 2.58 1.91 5.48
CA GLN A 23 2.13 1.81 6.87
C GLN A 23 2.49 0.46 7.49
N ILE A 24 2.41 -0.64 6.73
CA ILE A 24 2.80 -1.97 7.20
C ILE A 24 4.31 -2.01 7.49
N ILE A 25 5.12 -1.44 6.60
CA ILE A 25 6.57 -1.35 6.76
C ILE A 25 6.92 -0.50 7.99
N THR A 26 6.32 0.69 8.10
CA THR A 26 6.64 1.67 9.16
C THR A 26 6.28 1.15 10.55
N LYS A 27 5.14 0.46 10.68
CA LYS A 27 4.65 -0.06 11.97
C LYS A 27 5.43 -1.26 12.51
N ARG A 28 6.50 -1.69 11.81
CA ARG A 28 7.39 -2.78 12.24
C ARG A 28 6.65 -4.06 12.63
N TYR A 29 5.56 -4.39 11.95
CA TYR A 29 4.78 -5.62 12.23
C TYR A 29 5.63 -6.90 12.12
N TYR A 30 6.77 -6.82 11.43
CA TYR A 30 7.77 -7.89 11.32
C TYR A 30 8.44 -8.26 12.65
N ASN A 31 8.44 -7.41 13.67
CA ASN A 31 9.15 -7.68 14.93
C ASN A 31 8.65 -8.94 15.65
N ASN A 32 7.37 -9.29 15.51
CA ASN A 32 6.77 -10.47 16.14
C ASN A 32 6.79 -11.72 15.24
N ILE A 33 7.32 -11.61 14.02
CA ILE A 33 7.44 -12.74 13.10
C ILE A 33 8.67 -13.56 13.49
N SER A 34 8.49 -14.88 13.59
CA SER A 34 9.56 -15.82 13.94
C SER A 34 10.80 -15.64 13.06
N ASN A 35 11.99 -15.76 13.66
CA ASN A 35 13.28 -15.70 12.96
C ASN A 35 13.47 -16.84 11.94
N ASN A 36 12.65 -17.90 12.00
CA ASN A 36 12.67 -18.97 11.01
C ASN A 36 12.03 -18.57 9.67
N VAL A 37 11.34 -17.42 9.63
CA VAL A 37 10.74 -16.86 8.41
C VAL A 37 11.79 -16.05 7.67
N LYS A 38 12.32 -16.61 6.58
CA LYS A 38 13.35 -16.00 5.72
C LYS A 38 12.81 -14.98 4.72
N THR A 39 11.51 -15.07 4.39
CA THR A 39 10.89 -14.26 3.36
C THR A 39 9.49 -13.86 3.77
N ILE A 40 9.21 -12.57 3.70
CA ILE A 40 7.91 -11.99 4.05
C ILE A 40 7.38 -11.30 2.80
N LEU A 41 6.18 -11.68 2.37
CA LEU A 41 5.43 -10.98 1.33
C LEU A 41 4.50 -9.97 1.98
N LEU A 42 4.67 -8.69 1.64
CA LEU A 42 3.82 -7.61 2.10
C LEU A 42 2.87 -7.19 0.98
N LEU A 43 1.62 -6.91 1.33
CA LEU A 43 0.58 -6.51 0.38
C LEU A 43 -0.13 -5.26 0.90
N GLY A 44 -0.09 -4.19 0.12
CA GLY A 44 -0.94 -3.01 0.28
C GLY A 44 -2.11 -3.12 -0.68
N ILE A 45 -3.34 -3.08 -0.15
CA ILE A 45 -4.56 -3.25 -0.94
C ILE A 45 -5.46 -2.04 -0.73
N ALA A 46 -5.92 -1.43 -1.82
CA ALA A 46 -6.92 -0.37 -1.81
C ALA A 46 -8.12 -0.73 -2.69
N PHE A 47 -9.28 -0.23 -2.29
CA PHE A 47 -10.56 -0.47 -2.96
C PHE A 47 -11.24 0.85 -3.32
N GLU A 48 -11.80 0.92 -4.52
CA GLU A 48 -12.64 2.03 -4.97
C GLU A 48 -13.89 1.44 -5.65
N GLY A 49 -14.98 1.30 -4.87
CA GLY A 49 -16.18 0.62 -5.31
C GLY A 49 -15.90 -0.84 -5.69
N LYS A 50 -16.02 -1.18 -6.98
CA LYS A 50 -15.72 -2.52 -7.52
C LYS A 50 -14.28 -2.69 -8.00
N LYS A 51 -13.47 -1.62 -7.99
CA LYS A 51 -12.06 -1.68 -8.39
C LYS A 51 -11.19 -1.98 -7.17
N SER A 52 -10.14 -2.77 -7.38
CA SER A 52 -9.10 -3.03 -6.38
C SER A 52 -7.74 -2.84 -7.01
N PHE A 53 -6.81 -2.26 -6.25
CA PHE A 53 -5.40 -2.19 -6.62
C PHE A 53 -4.54 -2.82 -5.53
N VAL A 54 -3.54 -3.58 -5.94
CA VAL A 54 -2.65 -4.33 -5.05
C VAL A 54 -1.21 -3.95 -5.37
N VAL A 55 -0.47 -3.51 -4.35
CA VAL A 55 0.98 -3.36 -4.40
C VAL A 55 1.60 -4.43 -3.52
N SER A 56 2.64 -5.09 -4.01
CA SER A 56 3.35 -6.14 -3.29
C SER A 56 4.83 -5.83 -3.14
N ASP A 57 5.41 -6.18 -2.00
CA ASP A 57 6.86 -6.11 -1.79
C ASP A 57 7.37 -7.35 -1.05
N ILE A 58 8.61 -7.74 -1.31
CA ILE A 58 9.25 -8.93 -0.74
C ILE A 58 10.39 -8.48 0.16
N VAL A 59 10.23 -8.73 1.46
CA VAL A 59 11.26 -8.49 2.46
C VAL A 59 11.99 -9.80 2.74
N LYS A 60 13.29 -9.83 2.47
CA LYS A 60 14.17 -10.92 2.90
C LYS A 60 14.73 -10.60 4.27
N ARG A 61 14.72 -11.58 5.17
CA ARG A 61 15.38 -11.51 6.47
C ARG A 61 16.66 -12.34 6.42
N ASP A 62 17.78 -11.68 6.69
CA ASP A 62 19.10 -12.31 6.89
C ASP A 62 19.23 -12.89 8.30
#